data_AF-A0A1F6H461-F1
#
_entry.id   AF-A0A1F6H461-F1
#
_cell.length_a   1.000
_cell.length_b   1.000
_cell.length_c   1.000
_cell.angle_alpha   90.00
_cell.angle_beta   90.00
_cell.angle_gamma   90.00
#
_symmetry.space_group_name_H-M   'P 1'
#
loop_
_entity.id
_entity.type
_entity.pdbx_description
1 polymer ?
#
loop_
_entity_poly.entity_id
_entity_poly.type
_entity_poly.pdbx_seq_one_letter_code
_entity_poly.pdbx_strand_id
1 'polypeptide(L)'
;MTAEQGGKGEQLSPAEIGKQNYDAIALLASNLIKAPEFVKALEKAYFARQWSRETSRNELNWVGFAKGDFQYLVEWGSRRFRPSSHGKHPTLDLIETTLKITKYDPTEKTQDSLGDWMKKVAETNVSTSFVEAEDKSILRFTDGWSRLEEDYQLEASWETPHSWRSAKPDKKIEGTTVIGQMPRVFKDIYRSRWGLPRRQKINLSLKI
;
A
#
# COMPACT_ATOMS: atom_id res chain seq x y z
N MET A 1 43.04 -13.46 -6.92
CA MET A 1 41.92 -14.25 -7.49
C MET A 1 41.15 -14.85 -6.33
N THR A 2 39.95 -14.34 -6.06
CA THR A 2 38.96 -14.96 -5.16
C THR A 2 37.60 -14.56 -5.71
N ALA A 3 36.82 -15.56 -6.06
CA ALA A 3 35.54 -15.45 -6.73
C ALA A 3 34.47 -14.93 -5.77
N GLU A 4 33.89 -13.77 -6.07
CA GLU A 4 32.59 -13.39 -5.52
C GLU A 4 31.52 -14.13 -6.31
N GLN A 5 31.08 -15.27 -5.78
CA GLN A 5 29.77 -15.83 -6.11
C GLN A 5 28.69 -14.89 -5.54
N GLY A 6 28.43 -13.80 -6.26
CA GLY A 6 27.17 -13.08 -6.15
C GLY A 6 26.06 -13.99 -6.63
N GLY A 7 25.26 -14.52 -5.69
CA GLY A 7 24.05 -15.26 -6.03
C GLY A 7 23.19 -14.38 -6.92
N LYS A 8 22.99 -14.81 -8.18
CA LYS A 8 21.99 -14.24 -9.08
C LYS A 8 20.63 -14.45 -8.41
N GLY A 9 20.13 -13.45 -7.68
CA GLY A 9 18.74 -13.43 -7.28
C GLY A 9 17.91 -13.42 -8.56
N GLU A 10 17.03 -14.41 -8.73
CA GLU A 10 16.05 -14.41 -9.83
C GLU A 10 15.29 -13.09 -9.81
N GLN A 11 15.48 -12.31 -10.88
CA GLN A 11 14.74 -11.08 -11.07
C GLN A 11 13.31 -11.46 -11.43
N LEU A 12 12.37 -11.21 -10.51
CA LEU A 12 10.96 -11.54 -10.70
C LEU A 12 10.40 -10.80 -11.93
N SER A 13 9.56 -11.49 -12.69
CA SER A 13 8.83 -10.90 -13.81
C SER A 13 7.79 -9.88 -13.33
N PRO A 14 7.38 -8.90 -14.17
CA PRO A 14 6.33 -7.95 -13.82
C PRO A 14 5.02 -8.60 -13.35
N ALA A 15 4.65 -9.73 -13.95
CA ALA A 15 3.46 -10.49 -13.55
C ALA A 15 3.61 -11.12 -12.16
N GLU A 16 4.79 -11.64 -11.81
CA GLU A 16 5.06 -12.16 -10.46
C GLU A 16 5.07 -11.04 -9.41
N ILE A 17 5.63 -9.88 -9.74
CA ILE A 17 5.59 -8.69 -8.88
C ILE A 17 4.13 -8.25 -8.68
N GLY A 18 3.34 -8.21 -9.76
CA GLY A 18 1.91 -7.91 -9.69
C GLY A 18 1.15 -8.84 -8.75
N LYS A 19 1.35 -10.16 -8.92
CA LYS A 19 0.74 -11.15 -8.03
C LYS A 19 1.15 -10.95 -6.56
N GLN A 20 2.43 -10.72 -6.29
CA GLN A 20 2.91 -10.48 -4.92
C GLN A 20 2.28 -9.23 -4.30
N ASN A 21 2.13 -8.15 -5.06
CA ASN A 21 1.48 -6.94 -4.61
C ASN A 21 -0.02 -7.12 -4.39
N TYR A 22 -0.71 -7.89 -5.24
CA TYR A 22 -2.10 -8.28 -5.02
C TYR A 22 -2.26 -9.04 -3.70
N ASP A 23 -1.42 -10.05 -3.47
CA ASP A 23 -1.41 -10.85 -2.24
C ASP A 23 -1.13 -9.95 -1.01
N ALA A 24 -0.24 -8.96 -1.14
CA ALA A 24 0.06 -7.99 -0.10
C ALA A 24 -1.13 -7.04 0.20
N ILE A 25 -1.81 -6.53 -0.83
CA ILE A 25 -3.03 -5.71 -0.68
C ILE A 25 -4.11 -6.51 0.06
N ALA A 26 -4.36 -7.74 -0.35
CA ALA A 26 -5.36 -8.61 0.28
C ALA A 26 -5.01 -8.87 1.76
N LEU A 27 -3.73 -9.14 2.07
CA LEU A 27 -3.27 -9.32 3.43
C LEU A 27 -3.46 -8.05 4.29
N LEU A 28 -3.08 -6.89 3.75
CA LEU A 28 -3.24 -5.60 4.42
C LEU A 28 -4.71 -5.30 4.72
N ALA A 29 -5.58 -5.46 3.73
CA ALA A 29 -7.02 -5.25 3.89
C ALA A 29 -7.62 -6.18 4.96
N SER A 30 -7.24 -7.46 4.95
CA SER A 30 -7.65 -8.43 5.99
C SER A 30 -7.18 -8.02 7.38
N ASN A 31 -5.95 -7.51 7.53
CA ASN A 31 -5.44 -7.06 8.83
C ASN A 31 -6.12 -5.78 9.32
N LEU A 32 -6.45 -4.86 8.41
CA LEU A 32 -7.21 -3.65 8.71
C LEU A 32 -8.62 -3.99 9.20
N ILE A 33 -9.33 -4.91 8.53
CA ILE A 33 -10.67 -5.35 8.94
C ILE A 33 -10.66 -6.03 10.31
N LYS A 34 -9.53 -6.62 10.74
CA LYS A 34 -9.36 -7.17 12.09
C LYS A 34 -9.10 -6.10 13.16
N ALA A 35 -8.90 -4.83 12.79
CA ALA A 35 -8.78 -3.72 13.73
C ALA A 35 -10.17 -3.10 13.97
N PRO A 36 -10.79 -3.27 15.16
CA PRO A 36 -12.13 -2.75 15.43
C PRO A 36 -12.25 -1.24 15.23
N GLU A 37 -11.18 -0.50 15.49
CA GLU A 37 -11.10 0.95 15.31
C GLU A 37 -11.22 1.34 13.84
N PHE A 38 -10.60 0.56 12.94
CA PHE A 38 -10.73 0.75 11.50
C PHE A 38 -12.15 0.44 11.02
N VAL A 39 -12.74 -0.69 11.46
CA VAL A 39 -14.11 -1.07 11.09
C VAL A 39 -15.11 0.00 11.54
N LYS A 40 -14.99 0.48 12.78
CA LYS A 40 -15.85 1.57 13.29
C LYS A 40 -15.66 2.87 12.51
N ALA A 41 -14.44 3.19 12.09
CA ALA A 41 -14.18 4.36 11.26
C ALA A 41 -14.76 4.20 9.84
N LEU A 42 -14.67 2.99 9.27
CA LEU A 42 -15.27 2.64 7.98
C LEU A 42 -16.80 2.72 8.03
N GLU A 43 -17.43 2.18 9.08
CA GLU A 43 -18.87 2.30 9.32
C GLU A 43 -19.29 3.77 9.42
N LYS A 44 -18.59 4.56 10.25
CA LYS A 44 -18.85 6.01 10.35
C LYS A 44 -18.70 6.68 9.00
N ALA A 45 -17.64 6.41 8.24
CA ALA A 45 -17.46 6.99 6.92
C ALA A 45 -18.59 6.60 5.97
N TYR A 46 -19.02 5.33 5.97
CA TYR A 46 -20.11 4.83 5.16
C TYR A 46 -21.44 5.51 5.49
N PHE A 47 -21.80 5.59 6.78
CA PHE A 47 -23.06 6.18 7.22
C PHE A 47 -23.05 7.71 7.21
N ALA A 48 -21.91 8.35 7.47
CA ALA A 48 -21.76 9.81 7.34
C ALA A 48 -21.75 10.25 5.87
N ARG A 49 -21.29 9.40 4.94
CA ARG A 49 -21.26 9.68 3.49
C ARG A 49 -22.56 9.35 2.75
N GLN A 50 -23.67 9.02 3.42
CA GLN A 50 -24.97 8.95 2.74
C GLN A 50 -25.44 10.31 2.16
N TRP A 51 -24.70 11.42 2.37
CA TRP A 51 -25.13 12.77 1.97
C TRP A 51 -24.17 13.58 1.07
N SER A 52 -22.99 13.09 0.67
CA SER A 52 -22.15 13.82 -0.32
C SER A 52 -22.14 13.11 -1.68
N ARG A 53 -23.03 13.54 -2.57
CA ARG A 53 -23.16 13.12 -3.98
C ARG A 53 -22.03 13.62 -4.90
N GLU A 54 -20.83 13.80 -4.37
CA GLU A 54 -19.66 14.28 -5.12
C GLU A 54 -18.51 13.30 -4.94
N THR A 55 -18.62 12.09 -5.50
CA THR A 55 -17.43 11.29 -5.79
C THR A 55 -17.11 11.50 -7.26
N SER A 56 -16.16 12.39 -7.53
CA SER A 56 -15.53 12.44 -8.85
C SER A 56 -14.97 11.06 -9.18
N ARG A 57 -15.03 10.63 -10.46
CA ARG A 57 -14.65 9.26 -10.89
C ARG A 57 -13.19 8.86 -10.56
N ASN A 58 -12.38 9.76 -10.01
CA ASN A 58 -10.96 9.59 -9.78
C ASN A 58 -10.52 9.68 -8.31
N GLU A 59 -11.42 10.00 -7.37
CA GLU A 59 -11.06 10.11 -5.96
C GLU A 59 -10.85 8.74 -5.31
N LEU A 60 -9.72 8.59 -4.60
CA LEU A 60 -9.47 7.42 -3.77
C LEU A 60 -10.40 7.46 -2.56
N ASN A 61 -11.00 6.31 -2.24
CA ASN A 61 -11.70 6.18 -0.98
C ASN A 61 -10.68 6.27 0.16
N TRP A 62 -11.07 6.89 1.27
CA TRP A 62 -10.18 7.05 2.40
C TRP A 62 -10.91 6.97 3.73
N VAL A 63 -10.20 6.48 4.75
CA VAL A 63 -10.67 6.40 6.14
C VAL A 63 -9.52 6.73 7.08
N GLY A 64 -9.80 7.62 8.04
CA GLY A 64 -8.90 7.94 9.15
C GLY A 64 -9.32 7.25 10.45
N PHE A 65 -8.37 6.67 11.20
CA PHE A 65 -8.63 6.07 12.51
C PHE A 65 -7.40 6.12 13.43
N ALA A 66 -7.62 6.01 14.74
CA ALA A 66 -6.54 5.90 15.72
C ALA A 66 -6.41 4.45 16.20
N LYS A 67 -5.18 3.99 16.45
CA LYS A 67 -4.90 2.67 17.03
C LYS A 67 -3.63 2.70 17.86
N GLY A 68 -3.74 2.33 19.13
CA GLY A 68 -2.65 2.51 20.09
C GLY A 68 -2.24 3.99 20.16
N ASP A 69 -0.95 4.24 20.10
CA ASP A 69 -0.40 5.61 20.18
C ASP A 69 -0.33 6.32 18.82
N PHE A 70 -0.86 5.72 17.74
CA PHE A 70 -0.73 6.25 16.39
C PHE A 70 -2.08 6.57 15.74
N GLN A 71 -2.05 7.47 14.76
CA GLN A 71 -3.15 7.69 13.83
C GLN A 71 -2.83 7.18 12.44
N TYR A 72 -3.87 6.82 11.71
CA TYR A 72 -3.77 6.15 10.43
C TYR A 72 -4.71 6.79 9.41
N LEU A 73 -4.20 6.97 8.20
CA LEU A 73 -4.99 7.28 7.01
C LEU A 73 -4.82 6.12 6.03
N VAL A 74 -5.91 5.47 5.68
CA VAL A 74 -5.94 4.40 4.66
C VAL A 74 -6.66 4.93 3.45
N GLU A 75 -6.02 4.83 2.28
CA GLU A 75 -6.55 5.25 0.99
C GLU A 75 -6.55 4.05 0.03
N TRP A 76 -7.63 3.84 -0.71
CA TRP A 76 -7.71 2.75 -1.67
C TRP A 76 -8.53 3.11 -2.91
N GLY A 77 -8.23 2.43 -4.00
CA GLY A 77 -8.95 2.59 -5.26
C GLY A 77 -8.75 1.42 -6.20
N SER A 78 -9.73 1.22 -7.06
CA SER A 78 -9.65 0.30 -8.19
C SER A 78 -10.23 1.00 -9.41
N ARG A 79 -9.47 1.01 -10.51
CA ARG A 79 -9.86 1.62 -11.77
C ARG A 79 -9.98 0.53 -12.82
N ARG A 80 -11.14 0.44 -13.44
CA ARG A 80 -11.38 -0.44 -14.58
C ARG A 80 -11.11 0.33 -15.86
N PHE A 81 -10.10 -0.10 -16.61
CA PHE A 81 -9.83 0.35 -17.96
C PHE A 81 -10.37 -0.70 -18.94
N ARG A 82 -11.43 -0.31 -19.66
CA ARG A 82 -11.94 -1.06 -20.80
C ARG A 82 -11.48 -0.35 -22.07
N PRO A 83 -10.57 -0.93 -22.88
CA PRO A 83 -10.27 -0.40 -24.19
C PRO A 83 -11.58 -0.29 -24.98
N SER A 84 -11.86 0.86 -25.59
CA SER A 84 -13.03 1.01 -26.47
C SER A 84 -12.95 -0.03 -27.59
N SER A 85 -13.86 -0.99 -27.59
CA SER A 85 -13.83 -2.16 -28.46
C SER A 85 -13.92 -1.78 -29.95
N HIS A 86 -12.94 -2.18 -30.74
CA HIS A 86 -13.11 -2.43 -32.17
C HIS A 86 -13.17 -3.95 -32.39
N GLY A 87 -14.35 -4.58 -32.25
CA GLY A 87 -14.58 -5.97 -32.71
C GLY A 87 -15.44 -6.87 -31.82
N LYS A 88 -15.70 -8.09 -32.32
CA LYS A 88 -16.51 -9.18 -31.72
C LYS A 88 -15.77 -10.05 -30.68
N HIS A 89 -14.69 -9.55 -30.07
CA HIS A 89 -13.94 -10.30 -29.05
C HIS A 89 -14.43 -9.95 -27.64
N PRO A 90 -14.47 -10.92 -26.71
CA PRO A 90 -14.83 -10.65 -25.31
C PRO A 90 -13.95 -9.54 -24.75
N THR A 91 -14.58 -8.51 -24.20
CA THR A 91 -13.88 -7.36 -23.59
C THR A 91 -13.21 -7.81 -22.31
N LEU A 92 -11.89 -7.97 -22.36
CA LEU A 92 -11.05 -8.15 -21.19
C LEU A 92 -10.87 -6.81 -20.50
N ASP A 93 -11.13 -6.76 -19.20
CA ASP A 93 -11.01 -5.54 -18.41
C ASP A 93 -9.63 -5.50 -17.75
N LEU A 94 -8.87 -4.43 -17.97
CA LEU A 94 -7.64 -4.17 -17.21
C LEU A 94 -8.04 -3.44 -15.92
N ILE A 95 -7.70 -4.01 -14.78
CA ILE A 95 -7.99 -3.47 -13.47
C ILE A 95 -6.69 -2.99 -12.84
N GLU A 96 -6.61 -1.70 -12.51
CA GLU A 96 -5.53 -1.11 -11.73
C GLU A 96 -6.02 -0.95 -10.29
N THR A 97 -5.32 -1.55 -9.32
CA THR A 97 -5.71 -1.49 -7.90
C THR A 97 -4.58 -0.92 -7.06
N THR A 98 -4.91 -0.04 -6.12
CA THR A 98 -3.95 0.62 -5.23
C THR A 98 -4.46 0.65 -3.80
N LEU A 99 -3.55 0.41 -2.85
CA LEU A 99 -3.75 0.59 -1.43
C LEU A 99 -2.58 1.40 -0.85
N LYS A 100 -2.90 2.48 -0.16
CA LYS A 100 -1.96 3.33 0.56
C LYS A 100 -2.33 3.40 2.04
N ILE A 101 -1.33 3.27 2.91
CA ILE A 101 -1.49 3.42 4.36
C ILE A 101 -0.43 4.39 4.85
N THR A 102 -0.89 5.46 5.50
CA THR A 102 -0.04 6.47 6.12
C THR A 102 -0.21 6.40 7.63
N LYS A 103 0.92 6.34 8.34
CA LYS A 103 1.02 6.31 9.80
C LYS A 103 1.49 7.65 10.32
N TYR A 104 0.82 8.15 11.35
CA TYR A 104 1.10 9.43 11.99
C TYR A 104 1.32 9.26 13.50
N ASP A 105 2.26 10.04 14.04
CA ASP A 105 2.45 10.22 15.47
C ASP A 105 1.64 11.45 15.95
N PRO A 106 0.59 11.25 16.77
CA PRO A 106 -0.25 12.33 17.26
C PRO A 106 0.38 13.15 18.39
N THR A 107 1.45 12.66 19.02
CA THR A 107 2.12 13.33 20.14
C THR A 107 3.06 14.42 19.67
N GLU A 108 3.65 14.23 18.49
CA GLU A 108 4.44 15.23 17.80
C GLU A 108 3.52 16.06 16.89
N LYS A 109 2.98 17.14 17.44
CA LYS A 109 2.26 18.16 16.65
C LYS A 109 3.25 19.10 15.99
N THR A 110 3.06 19.34 14.70
CA THR A 110 3.79 20.38 13.99
C THR A 110 3.05 21.70 14.15
N GLN A 111 3.74 22.75 14.62
CA GLN A 111 3.20 24.11 14.63
C GLN A 111 3.08 24.61 13.19
N ASP A 112 1.86 24.68 12.66
CA ASP A 112 1.56 25.49 11.48
C ASP A 112 0.35 26.41 11.75
N SER A 113 0.16 27.39 10.86
CA SER A 113 -0.86 28.43 10.94
C SER A 113 -2.26 27.98 10.54
N LEU A 114 -2.49 26.68 10.30
CA LEU A 114 -3.78 26.13 9.87
C LEU A 114 -4.34 25.05 10.80
N GLY A 115 -3.67 24.77 11.92
CA GLY A 115 -4.19 23.95 13.01
C GLY A 115 -3.61 22.54 13.00
N ASP A 116 -2.93 22.20 14.10
CA ASP A 116 -2.55 20.87 14.60
C ASP A 116 -2.57 19.70 13.59
N TRP A 117 -1.53 19.60 12.76
CA TRP A 117 -1.24 18.37 12.01
C TRP A 117 -0.22 17.49 12.76
N MET A 118 -0.35 16.17 12.58
CA MET A 118 0.45 15.13 13.25
C MET A 118 1.63 14.72 12.38
N LYS A 119 2.79 14.44 12.97
CA LYS A 119 4.00 14.02 12.23
C LYS A 119 3.77 12.71 11.46
N LYS A 120 4.11 12.68 10.17
CA LYS A 120 4.13 11.43 9.37
C LYS A 120 5.32 10.57 9.80
N VAL A 121 5.06 9.30 10.11
CA VAL A 121 6.08 8.33 10.55
C VAL A 121 6.46 7.39 9.41
N ALA A 122 5.45 6.90 8.68
CA ALA A 122 5.65 6.00 7.57
C ALA A 122 4.50 6.09 6.57
N GLU A 123 4.79 5.80 5.31
CA GLU A 123 3.81 5.65 4.26
C GLU A 123 4.16 4.42 3.43
N THR A 124 3.18 3.56 3.20
CA THR A 124 3.30 2.50 2.21
C THR A 124 2.26 2.66 1.12
N ASN A 125 2.68 2.40 -0.12
CA ASN A 125 1.83 2.41 -1.29
C ASN A 125 2.12 1.15 -2.10
N VAL A 126 1.08 0.36 -2.36
CA VAL A 126 1.14 -0.88 -3.12
C VAL A 126 0.11 -0.82 -4.22
N SER A 127 0.53 -1.21 -5.40
CA SER A 127 -0.33 -1.27 -6.56
C SER A 127 -0.03 -2.47 -7.42
N THR A 128 -1.06 -2.92 -8.13
CA THR A 128 -0.98 -4.00 -9.10
C THR A 128 -2.03 -3.80 -10.17
N SER A 129 -1.72 -4.27 -11.38
CA SER A 129 -2.67 -4.36 -12.46
C SER A 129 -2.86 -5.80 -12.92
N PHE A 130 -4.09 -6.15 -13.26
CA PHE A 130 -4.45 -7.48 -13.74
C PHE A 130 -5.59 -7.45 -14.74
N VAL A 131 -5.65 -8.48 -15.58
CA VAL A 131 -6.74 -8.69 -16.52
C VAL A 131 -7.80 -9.55 -15.85
N GLU A 132 -9.03 -9.06 -15.86
CA GLU A 132 -10.21 -9.72 -15.30
C GLU A 132 -11.12 -10.24 -16.43
N ALA A 133 -11.61 -11.47 -16.26
CA ALA A 133 -12.62 -12.07 -17.12
C ALA A 133 -14.04 -11.57 -16.79
N GLU A 134 -15.03 -11.89 -17.63
CA GLU A 134 -16.42 -11.50 -17.39
C GLU A 134 -17.01 -12.09 -16.09
N ASP A 135 -16.53 -13.27 -15.67
CA ASP A 135 -16.90 -13.93 -14.42
C ASP A 135 -16.18 -13.37 -13.17
N LYS A 136 -15.39 -12.30 -13.35
CA LYS A 136 -14.57 -11.64 -12.32
C LYS A 136 -13.37 -12.46 -11.84
N SER A 137 -13.01 -13.54 -12.54
CA SER A 137 -11.75 -14.25 -12.27
C SER A 137 -10.56 -13.46 -12.78
N ILE A 138 -9.46 -13.47 -12.02
CA ILE A 138 -8.18 -12.89 -12.46
C ILE A 138 -7.53 -13.86 -13.45
N LEU A 139 -7.37 -13.44 -14.70
CA LEU A 139 -6.74 -14.24 -15.75
C LEU A 139 -5.22 -14.17 -15.70
N ARG A 140 -4.68 -12.96 -15.54
CA ARG A 140 -3.24 -12.73 -15.44
C ARG A 140 -2.94 -11.39 -14.78
N PHE A 141 -1.83 -11.36 -14.06
CA PHE A 141 -1.22 -10.11 -13.60
C PHE A 141 -0.36 -9.51 -14.72
N THR A 142 -0.35 -8.18 -14.83
CA THR A 142 0.44 -7.46 -15.83
C THR A 142 1.62 -6.75 -15.19
N ASP A 143 1.40 -6.08 -14.06
CA ASP A 143 2.44 -5.37 -13.34
C ASP A 143 2.12 -5.22 -11.84
N GLY A 144 3.10 -4.70 -11.12
CA GLY A 144 2.92 -4.18 -9.79
C GLY A 144 4.08 -3.28 -9.39
N TRP A 145 3.80 -2.34 -8.52
CA TRP A 145 4.82 -1.54 -7.87
C TRP A 145 4.49 -1.34 -6.39
N SER A 146 5.52 -1.21 -5.58
CA SER A 146 5.40 -1.02 -4.15
C SER A 146 6.48 -0.06 -3.68
N ARG A 147 6.10 0.83 -2.76
CA ARG A 147 6.97 1.84 -2.16
C ARG A 147 6.69 1.93 -0.67
N LEU A 148 7.75 2.07 0.10
CA LEU A 148 7.71 2.31 1.53
C LEU A 148 8.65 3.47 1.84
N GLU A 149 8.11 4.44 2.58
CA GLU A 149 8.78 5.63 3.02
C GLU A 149 8.70 5.70 4.55
N GLU A 150 9.82 5.96 5.19
CA GLU A 150 9.98 5.95 6.65
C GLU A 150 10.78 7.17 7.12
N ASP A 151 10.70 7.47 8.41
CA ASP A 151 11.57 8.42 9.11
C ASP A 151 11.59 9.80 8.43
N TYR A 152 10.43 10.48 8.43
CA TYR A 152 10.31 11.79 7.80
C TYR A 152 10.91 12.90 8.67
N GLN A 153 11.86 13.65 8.11
CA GLN A 153 12.39 14.87 8.71
C GLN A 153 11.64 16.11 8.22
N LEU A 154 11.47 17.06 9.13
CA LEU A 154 10.94 18.38 8.82
C LEU A 154 12.10 19.31 8.51
N GLU A 155 12.18 19.81 7.27
CA GLU A 155 12.99 20.99 6.99
C GLU A 155 12.20 22.24 7.42
N ALA A 156 12.55 22.79 8.57
CA ALA A 156 12.02 24.05 9.07
C ALA A 156 12.75 25.23 8.38
N SER A 157 12.48 25.47 7.09
CA SER A 157 12.93 26.72 6.46
C SER A 157 11.88 27.82 6.65
N TRP A 158 12.28 28.88 7.36
CA TRP A 158 11.43 30.04 7.68
C TRP A 158 11.11 30.92 6.46
N GLU A 159 11.72 30.64 5.30
CA GLU A 159 11.63 31.49 4.10
C GLU A 159 10.53 31.05 3.14
N THR A 160 9.88 29.90 3.34
CA THR A 160 8.73 29.48 2.50
C THR A 160 7.84 28.48 3.24
N PRO A 161 6.60 28.85 3.62
CA PRO A 161 5.71 28.01 4.44
C PRO A 161 5.06 26.86 3.64
N HIS A 162 5.80 26.23 2.72
CA HIS A 162 5.35 25.12 1.88
C HIS A 162 6.10 23.81 2.20
N SER A 163 7.02 23.82 3.17
CA SER A 163 8.05 22.79 3.34
C SER A 163 7.57 21.47 3.96
N TRP A 164 6.43 21.42 4.67
CA TRP A 164 5.96 20.16 5.30
C TRP A 164 5.17 19.25 4.35
N ARG A 165 4.50 19.81 3.32
CA ARG A 165 4.06 19.03 2.13
C ARG A 165 5.24 18.45 1.36
N SER A 166 6.45 18.93 1.67
CA SER A 166 7.71 18.54 1.07
C SER A 166 8.61 17.78 2.05
N ALA A 167 8.13 17.41 3.24
CA ALA A 167 8.89 16.58 4.18
C ALA A 167 9.29 15.29 3.48
N LYS A 168 10.61 15.05 3.40
CA LYS A 168 11.16 13.91 2.66
C LYS A 168 11.41 12.78 3.64
N PRO A 169 11.16 11.53 3.22
CA PRO A 169 11.57 10.39 4.01
C PRO A 169 13.09 10.27 4.00
N ASP A 170 13.68 9.98 5.16
CA ASP A 170 15.11 9.66 5.25
C ASP A 170 15.41 8.31 4.59
N LYS A 171 14.42 7.41 4.61
CA LYS A 171 14.54 6.07 4.05
C LYS A 171 13.41 5.78 3.08
N LYS A 172 13.81 5.41 1.87
CA LYS A 172 12.90 5.03 0.78
C LYS A 172 13.27 3.64 0.26
N ILE A 173 12.25 2.79 0.16
CA ILE A 173 12.39 1.37 -0.20
C ILE A 173 11.38 1.09 -1.32
N GLU A 174 11.85 0.49 -2.41
CA GLU A 174 11.04 0.23 -3.60
C GLU A 174 11.06 -1.26 -3.97
N GLY A 175 9.98 -1.71 -4.62
CA GLY A 175 9.83 -3.07 -5.13
C GLY A 175 9.53 -4.11 -4.06
N THR A 176 9.83 -5.37 -4.32
CA THR A 176 9.38 -6.53 -3.52
C THR A 176 9.87 -6.54 -2.08
N THR A 177 10.98 -5.85 -1.79
CA THR A 177 11.50 -5.67 -0.43
C THR A 177 10.52 -4.94 0.49
N VAL A 178 9.62 -4.12 -0.07
CA VAL A 178 8.57 -3.39 0.65
C VAL A 178 7.63 -4.35 1.39
N ILE A 179 7.16 -5.41 0.72
CA ILE A 179 6.22 -6.39 1.29
C ILE A 179 6.81 -7.05 2.54
N GLY A 180 8.10 -7.36 2.51
CA GLY A 180 8.82 -7.93 3.65
C GLY A 180 8.98 -6.98 4.84
N GLN A 181 8.99 -5.66 4.62
CA GLN A 181 9.21 -4.66 5.67
C GLN A 181 7.92 -4.11 6.29
N MET A 182 6.80 -4.12 5.57
CA MET A 182 5.50 -3.63 6.07
C MET A 182 5.12 -4.17 7.45
N PRO A 183 5.22 -5.49 7.74
CA PRO A 183 4.80 -6.01 9.04
C PRO A 183 5.64 -5.48 10.20
N ARG A 184 6.88 -5.05 9.95
CA ARG A 184 7.75 -4.44 10.95
C ARG A 184 7.33 -2.99 11.23
N VAL A 185 7.06 -2.22 10.17
CA VAL A 185 6.71 -0.78 10.25
C VAL A 185 5.31 -0.57 10.82
N PHE A 186 4.35 -1.35 10.33
CA PHE A 186 2.94 -1.29 10.70
C PHE A 186 2.57 -2.41 11.68
N LYS A 187 3.52 -2.87 12.50
CA LYS A 187 3.36 -4.02 13.43
C LYS A 187 2.13 -3.92 14.33
N ASP A 188 1.72 -2.70 14.66
CA ASP A 188 0.57 -2.41 15.52
C ASP A 188 -0.79 -2.60 14.80
N ILE A 189 -0.82 -2.47 13.47
CA ILE A 189 -1.96 -2.89 12.63
C ILE A 189 -1.89 -4.39 12.33
N TYR A 190 -0.70 -4.93 12.08
CA TYR A 190 -0.46 -6.35 11.84
C TYR A 190 -0.60 -7.20 13.12
N ARG A 191 -1.84 -7.35 13.62
CA ARG A 191 -2.15 -8.38 14.61
C ARG A 191 -2.22 -9.75 13.93
N SER A 192 -1.08 -10.41 13.73
CA SER A 192 -1.13 -11.87 13.68
C SER A 192 0.08 -12.51 14.33
N ARG A 193 -0.22 -13.33 15.34
CA ARG A 193 0.64 -14.40 15.86
C ARG A 193 0.68 -15.60 14.89
N TRP A 194 0.35 -15.40 13.62
CA TRP A 194 0.31 -16.41 12.57
C TRP A 194 1.11 -15.93 11.36
N GLY A 195 2.36 -16.39 11.30
CA GLY A 195 3.05 -16.73 10.08
C GLY A 195 3.06 -15.68 8.96
N LEU A 196 3.96 -14.69 9.05
CA LEU A 196 4.88 -14.57 7.91
C LEU A 196 5.43 -15.98 7.66
N PRO A 197 5.41 -16.54 6.44
CA PRO A 197 6.17 -17.75 6.18
C PRO A 197 7.59 -17.44 6.64
N ARG A 198 8.00 -18.00 7.78
CA ARG A 198 9.41 -18.03 8.17
C ARG A 198 10.08 -18.65 6.97
N ARG A 199 10.86 -17.84 6.23
CA ARG A 199 11.71 -18.23 5.10
C ARG A 199 11.56 -19.71 4.79
N GLN A 200 10.70 -20.07 3.84
CA GLN A 200 10.87 -21.38 3.22
C GLN A 200 12.29 -21.34 2.67
N LYS A 201 13.22 -22.00 3.37
CA LYS A 201 14.50 -22.40 2.80
C LYS A 201 14.08 -23.28 1.64
N ILE A 202 14.13 -22.72 0.44
CA ILE A 202 14.11 -23.50 -0.79
C ILE A 202 15.33 -24.39 -0.66
N ASN A 203 15.12 -25.64 -0.23
CA ASN A 203 16.14 -26.66 -0.29
C ASN A 203 16.19 -27.08 -1.75
N LEU A 204 17.04 -26.39 -2.52
CA LEU A 204 17.53 -26.85 -3.82
C LEU A 204 18.45 -28.04 -3.59
N SER A 205 17.90 -29.14 -3.10
CA SER A 205 18.49 -30.45 -3.33
C SER A 205 18.05 -30.91 -4.72
N LEU A 206 18.81 -30.47 -5.72
CA LEU A 206 18.93 -31.22 -6.97
C LEU A 206 19.40 -32.63 -6.63
N LYS A 207 18.62 -33.63 -7.03
CA LYS A 207 19.17 -34.96 -7.30
C LYS A 207 19.37 -35.06 -8.81
N ILE A 208 20.62 -35.27 -9.17
CA ILE A 208 21.11 -35.76 -10.47
C ILE A 208 20.51 -37.15 -10.70
#